data_AF-A0A384B7Y2-F1
#
_entry.id   AF-A0A384B7Y2-F1
#
_cell.length_a   1.000
_cell.length_b   1.000
_cell.length_c   1.000
_cell.angle_alpha   90.00
_cell.angle_beta   90.00
_cell.angle_gamma   90.00
#
_symmetry.space_group_name_H-M   'P 1'
#
loop_
_entity.id
_entity.type
_entity.pdbx_description
1 polymer ?
#
loop_
_entity_poly.entity_id
_entity_poly.type
_entity_poly.pdbx_seq_one_letter_code
_entity_poly.pdbx_strand_id
1 'polypeptide(L)'
;MQLPWWWELGDPCVWTGQCRGTRRMSPATTGTFLLTALLLSCADGINGTVNWKTKQANSFIISRKMTAGKKDVYTIFSKVHSDRNVYPSAGVLFVHVLEREYFKGEFPPYPKPGEISNDPITFNTNLMGYPDRPGWLRYIQRTPYSDGVLYGSPTAENVGKPTVIEITAYNRRTFETARHNLIINIMSAEDFPLPYQAEFFIKNMNVEEMLASEVLGDFLGAVKNVWQPERLNAINITSALDRGGRVPLPINDMKEGVYVMVGADVPFSSCLREVENPQNQLRCSQEMEPVITCDKKFRTQFHIDWCKISLVDKTKQVSTYQEVIRGEGILPDGGEYKPPSDSLKSRDYYTDFLITLAVPSAVALVLFLILAYIMCCRREGVEKRNMQTPEEQMKRPFIHVFLNLQ
;
A
#
# COMPACT_ATOMS: atom_id res chain seq x y z
N MET A 1 -18.94 31.42 11.66
CA MET A 1 -18.18 32.50 12.32
C MET A 1 -17.05 31.87 13.11
N GLN A 2 -15.79 32.33 13.07
CA GLN A 2 -15.15 33.22 12.09
C GLN A 2 -13.61 33.09 12.22
N LEU A 3 -12.88 33.13 11.10
CA LEU A 3 -11.40 33.22 11.01
C LEU A 3 -11.03 34.66 10.55
N PRO A 4 -9.77 35.00 10.19
CA PRO A 4 -8.55 35.04 11.04
C PRO A 4 -7.72 36.35 10.85
N TRP A 5 -6.61 36.50 11.60
CA TRP A 5 -5.44 37.40 11.34
C TRP A 5 -4.17 36.60 11.72
N TRP A 6 -2.98 36.60 11.09
CA TRP A 6 -2.31 37.37 10.00
C TRP A 6 -1.84 38.79 10.33
N TRP A 7 -0.53 39.00 10.54
CA TRP A 7 0.52 39.60 9.64
C TRP A 7 1.90 39.12 10.20
N GLU A 8 3.03 38.85 9.53
CA GLU A 8 3.77 39.30 8.32
C GLU A 8 4.97 40.25 8.63
N LEU A 9 5.84 40.51 7.63
CA LEU A 9 7.19 41.12 7.66
C LEU A 9 8.34 40.19 8.13
N GLY A 10 9.52 40.12 7.48
CA GLY A 10 9.93 40.69 6.19
C GLY A 10 11.48 40.75 6.02
N ASP A 11 12.01 40.42 4.84
CA ASP A 11 13.45 40.61 4.49
C ASP A 11 13.83 42.10 4.44
N PRO A 12 15.11 42.46 4.68
CA PRO A 12 15.92 42.92 3.54
C PRO A 12 17.45 42.71 3.64
N CYS A 13 18.12 42.48 2.50
CA CYS A 13 19.10 43.41 1.88
C CYS A 13 20.02 42.74 0.85
N VAL A 14 20.23 43.41 -0.29
CA VAL A 14 21.19 43.05 -1.34
C VAL A 14 21.82 44.34 -1.90
N TRP A 15 22.98 44.23 -2.57
CA TRP A 15 23.69 45.28 -3.33
C TRP A 15 24.46 46.36 -2.57
N THR A 16 25.80 46.23 -2.59
CA THR A 16 26.64 47.24 -3.27
C THR A 16 27.69 46.51 -4.10
N GLY A 17 28.28 47.17 -5.10
CA GLY A 17 29.39 46.60 -5.87
C GLY A 17 30.01 47.59 -6.84
N GLN A 18 31.30 47.43 -7.14
CA GLN A 18 31.97 48.02 -8.31
C GLN A 18 33.34 47.36 -8.58
N CYS A 19 33.71 47.24 -9.86
CA CYS A 19 35.07 47.07 -10.41
C CYS A 19 35.93 45.80 -10.16
N ARG A 20 35.84 44.88 -11.14
CA ARG A 20 36.88 44.67 -12.20
C ARG A 20 38.25 44.09 -11.80
N GLY A 21 38.49 42.82 -12.19
CA GLY A 21 39.84 42.22 -12.25
C GLY A 21 39.90 40.98 -13.17
N THR A 22 40.21 41.15 -14.45
CA THR A 22 40.23 40.07 -15.45
C THR A 22 41.60 39.43 -15.64
N ARG A 23 41.68 38.09 -15.59
CA ARG A 23 42.68 37.29 -16.31
C ARG A 23 42.05 36.02 -16.89
N ARG A 24 42.33 35.75 -18.17
CA ARG A 24 42.10 34.44 -18.81
C ARG A 24 43.27 33.51 -18.47
N MET A 25 42.98 32.22 -18.34
CA MET A 25 43.82 31.17 -18.93
C MET A 25 42.95 29.96 -19.33
N SER A 26 43.47 29.07 -20.18
CA SER A 26 42.72 28.01 -20.87
C SER A 26 43.44 26.65 -20.72
N PRO A 27 42.97 25.51 -21.26
CA PRO A 27 42.69 24.38 -20.38
C PRO A 27 43.63 23.17 -20.52
N ALA A 28 44.08 22.67 -19.37
CA ALA A 28 44.57 21.32 -19.11
C ALA A 28 44.42 21.09 -17.58
N THR A 29 44.32 19.87 -17.02
CA THR A 29 44.52 18.52 -17.58
C THR A 29 43.58 17.55 -16.87
N THR A 30 43.32 16.38 -17.45
CA THR A 30 42.56 15.28 -16.80
C THR A 30 43.22 14.86 -15.48
N GLY A 31 42.48 14.87 -14.37
CA GLY A 31 42.99 14.52 -13.04
C GLY A 31 41.96 13.79 -12.19
N THR A 32 42.29 12.57 -11.75
CA THR A 32 41.41 11.70 -10.99
C THR A 32 41.30 12.16 -9.53
N PHE A 33 40.10 12.50 -9.07
CA PHE A 33 39.87 12.86 -7.66
C PHE A 33 39.92 11.61 -6.75
N LEU A 34 41.06 11.41 -6.09
CA LEU A 34 41.18 10.54 -4.92
C LEU A 34 41.15 11.40 -3.65
N LEU A 35 40.14 11.19 -2.81
CA LEU A 35 40.00 11.87 -1.51
C LEU A 35 41.00 11.33 -0.48
N THR A 36 42.22 11.88 -0.47
CA THR A 36 43.20 11.63 0.60
C THR A 36 42.85 12.43 1.85
N ALA A 37 42.22 11.79 2.84
CA ALA A 37 42.02 12.38 4.16
C ALA A 37 43.38 12.51 4.91
N LEU A 38 43.82 13.75 5.14
CA LEU A 38 45.04 14.07 5.88
C LEU A 38 44.80 13.94 7.39
N LEU A 39 45.18 12.79 7.97
CA LEU A 39 45.34 12.65 9.41
C LEU A 39 46.77 13.05 9.82
N LEU A 40 46.91 14.25 10.39
CA LEU A 40 48.14 14.68 11.06
C LEU A 40 48.37 13.83 12.32
N SER A 41 49.36 12.95 12.27
CA SER A 41 49.82 12.15 13.41
C SER A 41 51.34 12.20 13.47
N CYS A 42 51.89 13.03 14.36
CA CYS A 42 53.32 13.02 14.65
C CYS A 42 53.68 11.74 15.42
N ALA A 43 54.54 10.92 14.82
CA ALA A 43 55.21 9.81 15.49
C ALA A 43 56.58 9.59 14.83
N ASP A 44 57.61 9.37 15.63
CA ASP A 44 58.96 9.09 15.12
C ASP A 44 58.99 7.79 14.30
N GLY A 45 59.80 7.81 13.24
CA GLY A 45 59.63 6.90 12.11
C GLY A 45 60.15 5.47 12.33
N ILE A 46 59.34 4.51 11.90
CA ILE A 46 59.82 3.18 11.47
C ILE A 46 59.17 2.88 10.11
N ASN A 47 59.97 2.86 9.04
CA ASN A 47 59.49 2.54 7.69
C ASN A 47 59.37 1.03 7.50
N GLY A 48 58.16 0.54 7.18
CA GLY A 48 57.90 -0.85 6.81
C GLY A 48 56.92 -0.95 5.65
N THR A 49 57.39 -1.40 4.49
CA THR A 49 56.58 -1.48 3.26
C THR A 49 55.74 -2.76 3.23
N VAL A 50 54.43 -2.63 3.46
CA VAL A 50 53.48 -3.76 3.36
C VAL A 50 53.07 -3.99 1.90
N ASN A 51 53.35 -5.18 1.37
CA ASN A 51 53.03 -5.57 -0.01
C ASN A 51 51.77 -6.45 -0.05
N TRP A 52 50.72 -6.00 -0.73
CA TRP A 52 49.40 -6.64 -0.69
C TRP A 52 49.18 -7.65 -1.83
N LYS A 53 49.01 -8.93 -1.47
CA LYS A 53 48.61 -10.00 -2.41
C LYS A 53 47.55 -10.95 -1.83
N THR A 54 46.32 -10.47 -1.66
CA THR A 54 45.07 -11.26 -1.82
C THR A 54 43.85 -10.33 -1.82
N LYS A 55 42.77 -10.70 -2.52
CA LYS A 55 41.46 -10.05 -2.41
C LYS A 55 40.58 -10.85 -1.45
N GLN A 56 40.64 -10.58 -0.15
CA GLN A 56 39.69 -11.12 0.83
C GLN A 56 39.51 -10.13 1.99
N ALA A 57 38.25 -9.80 2.30
CA ALA A 57 37.91 -8.85 3.34
C ALA A 57 37.88 -9.53 4.73
N ASN A 58 39.02 -9.54 5.41
CA ASN A 58 39.11 -9.99 6.79
C ASN A 58 38.85 -8.80 7.74
N SER A 59 38.09 -9.03 8.82
CA SER A 59 37.88 -8.03 9.87
C SER A 59 39.12 -7.91 10.77
N PHE A 60 39.58 -6.68 11.00
CA PHE A 60 40.77 -6.41 11.81
C PHE A 60 40.40 -5.83 13.18
N ILE A 61 40.71 -6.56 14.26
CA ILE A 61 40.59 -6.05 15.63
C ILE A 61 41.91 -5.34 16.00
N ILE A 62 41.93 -4.01 15.93
CA ILE A 62 43.09 -3.20 16.32
C ILE A 62 43.12 -3.04 17.84
N SER A 63 43.72 -4.00 18.54
CA SER A 63 43.90 -3.93 20.00
C SER A 63 45.11 -3.07 20.37
N ARG A 64 44.87 -1.80 20.72
CA ARG A 64 45.88 -0.96 21.38
C ARG A 64 46.00 -1.33 22.86
N LYS A 65 47.06 -2.06 23.23
CA LYS A 65 47.53 -2.10 24.63
C LYS A 65 48.22 -0.78 24.96
N MET A 66 47.69 -0.04 25.93
CA MET A 66 48.44 0.95 26.71
C MET A 66 48.07 0.88 28.19
N THR A 67 48.96 1.43 29.01
CA THR A 67 49.01 1.23 30.48
C THR A 67 47.97 1.99 31.26
N ALA A 68 47.77 1.58 32.52
CA ALA A 68 46.75 2.08 33.43
C ALA A 68 46.71 3.62 33.56
N GLY A 69 45.52 4.19 33.37
CA GLY A 69 45.24 5.61 33.56
C GLY A 69 43.74 5.88 33.41
N LYS A 70 43.03 6.09 34.52
CA LYS A 70 41.56 6.17 34.58
C LYS A 70 41.01 7.36 33.76
N LYS A 71 40.42 7.06 32.59
CA LYS A 71 39.44 7.89 31.87
C LYS A 71 38.42 6.96 31.20
N ASP A 72 37.17 7.41 31.12
CA ASP A 72 36.06 6.58 30.66
C ASP A 72 36.18 6.23 29.17
N VAL A 73 36.17 4.93 28.86
CA VAL A 73 36.38 4.42 27.51
C VAL A 73 35.04 4.38 26.76
N TYR A 74 34.69 5.50 26.14
CA TYR A 74 33.59 5.59 25.18
C TYR A 74 33.93 4.77 23.92
N THR A 75 33.63 3.47 23.96
CA THR A 75 33.83 2.57 22.82
C THR A 75 32.75 2.86 21.77
N ILE A 76 33.06 3.75 20.83
CA ILE A 76 32.19 4.06 19.70
C ILE A 76 32.20 2.86 18.75
N PHE A 77 31.24 1.95 18.92
CA PHE A 77 30.99 0.86 17.99
C PHE A 77 30.31 1.40 16.72
N SER A 78 31.12 1.87 15.77
CA SER A 78 30.64 2.18 14.41
C SER A 78 30.30 0.88 13.67
N LYS A 79 29.13 0.31 13.94
CA LYS A 79 28.61 -0.90 13.28
C LYS A 79 28.24 -0.55 11.83
N VAL A 80 29.23 -0.64 10.94
CA VAL A 80 29.03 -0.46 9.49
C VAL A 80 27.98 -1.49 9.04
N HIS A 81 26.80 -0.99 8.66
CA HIS A 81 25.74 -1.83 8.15
C HIS A 81 26.17 -2.36 6.78
N SER A 82 26.11 -3.69 6.60
CA SER A 82 26.37 -4.30 5.30
C SER A 82 25.08 -4.26 4.48
N ASP A 83 25.13 -3.64 3.30
CA ASP A 83 24.01 -3.64 2.37
C ASP A 83 23.63 -5.09 1.98
N ARG A 84 22.35 -5.44 2.12
CA ARG A 84 21.86 -6.81 1.83
C ARG A 84 21.50 -6.88 0.35
N ASN A 85 22.22 -7.70 -0.42
CA ASN A 85 21.98 -7.88 -1.86
C ASN A 85 21.01 -9.06 -2.09
N VAL A 86 20.00 -8.87 -2.95
CA VAL A 86 19.02 -9.90 -3.36
C VAL A 86 18.81 -9.89 -4.88
N TYR A 87 18.48 -11.05 -5.45
CA TYR A 87 18.47 -11.26 -6.91
C TYR A 87 17.14 -11.92 -7.38
N PRO A 88 16.01 -11.19 -7.40
CA PRO A 88 14.76 -11.71 -7.94
C PRO A 88 14.73 -11.71 -9.47
N SER A 89 13.96 -12.63 -10.06
CA SER A 89 13.69 -12.66 -11.50
C SER A 89 12.46 -11.83 -11.86
N ALA A 90 12.49 -11.15 -13.01
CA ALA A 90 11.34 -10.43 -13.54
C ALA A 90 10.13 -11.36 -13.75
N GLY A 91 8.92 -10.86 -13.46
CA GLY A 91 7.67 -11.61 -13.61
C GLY A 91 7.43 -12.71 -12.57
N VAL A 92 8.32 -12.90 -11.59
CA VAL A 92 8.14 -13.84 -10.47
C VAL A 92 7.90 -13.04 -9.18
N LEU A 93 7.10 -13.60 -8.27
CA LEU A 93 6.86 -13.00 -6.95
C LEU A 93 8.16 -12.98 -6.12
N PHE A 94 8.67 -11.77 -5.87
CA PHE A 94 9.67 -11.51 -4.84
C PHE A 94 9.00 -11.41 -3.47
N VAL A 95 9.62 -12.00 -2.46
CA VAL A 95 9.24 -11.91 -1.04
C VAL A 95 10.50 -11.75 -0.20
N HIS A 96 10.51 -10.81 0.75
CA HIS A 96 11.61 -10.57 1.68
C HIS A 96 11.07 -10.17 3.06
N VAL A 97 11.45 -10.95 4.08
CA VAL A 97 11.03 -10.74 5.47
C VAL A 97 11.99 -9.78 6.17
N LEU A 98 11.42 -8.77 6.83
CA LEU A 98 12.11 -7.85 7.73
C LEU A 98 12.03 -8.42 9.16
N GLU A 99 12.91 -9.39 9.41
CA GLU A 99 13.08 -10.11 10.68
C GLU A 99 13.23 -9.10 11.84
N ARG A 100 12.21 -8.94 12.67
CA ARG A 100 12.18 -7.95 13.76
C ARG A 100 13.28 -8.20 14.78
N GLU A 101 13.55 -9.47 15.07
CA GLU A 101 14.63 -9.94 15.93
C GLU A 101 16.03 -9.54 15.44
N TYR A 102 16.23 -9.35 14.12
CA TYR A 102 17.48 -8.79 13.57
C TYR A 102 17.61 -7.30 13.92
N PHE A 103 16.59 -6.50 13.61
CA PHE A 103 16.61 -5.05 13.90
C PHE A 103 16.62 -4.72 15.40
N LYS A 104 16.12 -5.61 16.28
CA LYS A 104 16.33 -5.50 17.74
C LYS A 104 17.81 -5.40 18.14
N GLY A 105 18.71 -6.01 17.38
CA GLY A 105 20.16 -5.95 17.59
C GLY A 105 20.85 -4.68 17.07
N GLU A 106 20.08 -3.70 16.58
CA GLU A 106 20.56 -2.44 16.01
C GLU A 106 20.20 -1.21 16.87
N PHE A 107 19.17 -1.32 17.72
CA PHE A 107 18.77 -0.26 18.64
C PHE A 107 19.68 -0.21 19.89
N PRO A 108 20.19 0.97 20.29
CA PRO A 108 20.69 1.18 21.63
C PRO A 108 19.62 1.07 22.76
N PRO A 109 20.07 1.09 24.03
CA PRO A 109 21.30 0.42 24.44
C PRO A 109 21.24 -1.05 24.03
N TYR A 110 22.25 -1.54 23.30
CA TYR A 110 22.21 -2.86 22.66
C TYR A 110 21.83 -3.97 23.66
N PRO A 111 20.86 -4.85 23.32
CA PRO A 111 20.28 -5.79 24.26
C PRO A 111 21.35 -6.76 24.80
N LYS A 112 21.32 -7.01 26.11
CA LYS A 112 22.27 -7.95 26.73
C LYS A 112 21.95 -9.38 26.28
N PRO A 113 22.94 -10.28 26.18
CA PRO A 113 22.69 -11.68 25.86
C PRO A 113 21.68 -12.30 26.84
N GLY A 114 20.52 -12.70 26.33
CA GLY A 114 19.39 -13.24 27.11
C GLY A 114 18.28 -12.24 27.48
N GLU A 115 18.38 -10.96 27.10
CA GLU A 115 17.38 -9.93 27.43
C GLU A 115 16.21 -9.92 26.42
N ILE A 116 15.19 -10.75 26.67
CA ILE A 116 14.01 -10.92 25.79
C ILE A 116 13.01 -9.76 25.95
N SER A 117 13.38 -8.57 25.47
CA SER A 117 12.45 -7.44 25.32
C SER A 117 11.55 -7.63 24.08
N ASN A 118 10.23 -7.72 24.28
CA ASN A 118 9.26 -7.89 23.19
C ASN A 118 8.84 -6.53 22.61
N ASP A 119 9.79 -5.82 22.00
CA ASP A 119 9.56 -4.42 21.62
C ASP A 119 8.64 -4.26 20.40
N PRO A 120 7.74 -3.26 20.43
CA PRO A 120 6.90 -2.89 19.30
C PRO A 120 7.76 -2.13 18.27
N ILE A 121 8.10 -2.77 17.17
CA ILE A 121 8.92 -2.22 16.09
C ILE A 121 8.08 -2.12 14.82
N THR A 122 8.17 -0.99 14.13
CA THR A 122 7.51 -0.76 12.84
C THR A 122 8.52 -0.34 11.80
N PHE A 123 8.39 -0.85 10.57
CA PHE A 123 9.28 -0.50 9.47
C PHE A 123 8.63 0.54 8.56
N ASN A 124 9.42 1.51 8.11
CA ASN A 124 9.15 2.25 6.88
C ASN A 124 10.14 1.79 5.80
N THR A 125 9.68 1.74 4.56
CA THR A 125 10.44 1.18 3.43
C THR A 125 10.23 2.02 2.19
N ASN A 126 11.29 2.67 1.69
CA ASN A 126 11.20 3.67 0.62
C ASN A 126 12.25 3.37 -0.47
N LEU A 127 12.02 3.82 -1.71
CA LEU A 127 13.06 3.88 -2.73
C LEU A 127 14.10 4.94 -2.32
N MET A 128 15.40 4.61 -2.42
CA MET A 128 16.47 5.51 -1.98
C MET A 128 16.38 6.88 -2.67
N GLY A 129 16.21 7.95 -1.88
CA GLY A 129 16.03 9.33 -2.35
C GLY A 129 14.59 9.77 -2.60
N TYR A 130 13.59 8.90 -2.40
CA TYR A 130 12.16 9.16 -2.64
C TYR A 130 11.32 8.81 -1.40
N PRO A 131 10.11 9.40 -1.23
CA PRO A 131 9.21 9.03 -0.13
C PRO A 131 8.47 7.71 -0.37
N ASP A 132 8.31 7.30 -1.63
CA ASP A 132 7.51 6.16 -2.05
C ASP A 132 8.35 4.91 -2.38
N ARG A 133 7.66 3.77 -2.53
CA ARG A 133 8.25 2.51 -3.05
C ARG A 133 8.15 2.45 -4.57
N PRO A 134 8.97 1.62 -5.25
CA PRO A 134 8.72 1.25 -6.64
C PRO A 134 7.30 0.68 -6.78
N GLY A 135 6.55 1.07 -7.82
CA GLY A 135 5.13 0.69 -7.96
C GLY A 135 4.83 -0.81 -8.04
N TRP A 136 5.85 -1.65 -8.25
CA TRP A 136 5.74 -3.10 -8.22
C TRP A 136 5.89 -3.71 -6.81
N LEU A 137 6.44 -2.97 -5.84
CA LEU A 137 6.84 -3.43 -4.51
C LEU A 137 5.89 -2.91 -3.41
N ARG A 138 5.31 -3.85 -2.66
CA ARG A 138 4.41 -3.60 -1.53
C ARG A 138 5.09 -3.94 -0.20
N TYR A 139 4.54 -3.38 0.87
CA TYR A 139 4.91 -3.65 2.25
C TYR A 139 3.67 -4.03 3.04
N ILE A 140 3.77 -5.02 3.91
CA ILE A 140 2.74 -5.38 4.89
C ILE A 140 3.37 -5.70 6.25
N GLN A 141 2.73 -5.26 7.33
CA GLN A 141 3.02 -5.65 8.70
C GLN A 141 1.72 -5.50 9.49
N ARG A 142 1.18 -6.58 10.06
CA ARG A 142 -0.13 -6.53 10.71
C ARG A 142 -0.10 -5.95 12.13
N THR A 143 1.01 -6.15 12.84
CA THR A 143 1.21 -5.59 14.19
C THR A 143 2.65 -5.15 14.39
N PRO A 144 2.95 -4.18 15.29
CA PRO A 144 4.33 -3.86 15.69
C PRO A 144 5.10 -5.03 16.34
N TYR A 145 4.45 -6.18 16.56
CA TYR A 145 5.06 -7.37 17.15
C TYR A 145 5.28 -8.51 16.14
N SER A 146 4.73 -8.40 14.92
CA SER A 146 5.03 -9.29 13.80
C SER A 146 6.10 -8.68 12.88
N ASP A 147 6.76 -9.53 12.11
CA ASP A 147 7.74 -9.12 11.10
C ASP A 147 7.10 -8.28 10.00
N GLY A 148 7.89 -7.42 9.36
CA GLY A 148 7.48 -6.77 8.12
C GLY A 148 7.73 -7.69 6.93
N VAL A 149 6.89 -7.64 5.90
CA VAL A 149 7.13 -8.36 4.64
C VAL A 149 7.09 -7.39 3.47
N LEU A 150 8.21 -7.32 2.74
CA LEU A 150 8.30 -6.71 1.43
C LEU A 150 7.96 -7.77 0.37
N TYR A 151 7.02 -7.49 -0.51
CA TYR A 151 6.60 -8.44 -1.55
C TYR A 151 6.15 -7.72 -2.82
N GLY A 152 6.34 -8.34 -3.99
CA GLY A 152 6.00 -7.70 -5.26
C GLY A 152 6.48 -8.47 -6.49
N SER A 153 6.20 -7.94 -7.67
CA SER A 153 6.47 -8.61 -8.95
C SER A 153 7.19 -7.66 -9.92
N PRO A 154 8.53 -7.65 -9.98
CA PRO A 154 9.27 -6.72 -10.84
C PRO A 154 8.99 -6.97 -12.33
N THR A 155 8.90 -5.90 -13.13
CA THR A 155 8.62 -5.98 -14.57
C THR A 155 9.92 -6.11 -15.38
N ALA A 156 9.79 -6.43 -16.67
CA ALA A 156 10.93 -6.50 -17.60
C ALA A 156 11.68 -5.15 -17.69
N GLU A 157 10.98 -4.01 -17.55
CA GLU A 157 11.58 -2.67 -17.56
C GLU A 157 12.53 -2.42 -16.37
N ASN A 158 12.43 -3.24 -15.30
CA ASN A 158 13.26 -3.13 -14.11
C ASN A 158 14.53 -4.01 -14.19
N VAL A 159 14.64 -4.89 -15.19
CA VAL A 159 15.80 -5.78 -15.36
C VAL A 159 17.09 -4.97 -15.50
N GLY A 160 18.16 -5.42 -14.82
CA GLY A 160 19.47 -4.78 -14.87
C GLY A 160 19.57 -3.41 -14.17
N LYS A 161 18.48 -2.88 -13.61
CA LYS A 161 18.46 -1.62 -12.84
C LYS A 161 18.51 -1.93 -11.33
N PRO A 162 19.65 -1.74 -10.64
CA PRO A 162 19.74 -2.00 -9.20
C PRO A 162 18.81 -1.06 -8.44
N THR A 163 17.83 -1.63 -7.75
CA THR A 163 16.80 -0.88 -7.01
C THR A 163 17.15 -0.90 -5.52
N VAL A 164 17.55 0.25 -4.96
CA VAL A 164 17.96 0.36 -3.55
C VAL A 164 16.78 0.81 -2.70
N ILE A 165 16.40 0.00 -1.72
CA ILE A 165 15.33 0.32 -0.75
C ILE A 165 15.97 0.70 0.58
N GLU A 166 15.68 1.90 1.08
CA GLU A 166 15.99 2.31 2.46
C GLU A 166 14.93 1.70 3.39
N ILE A 167 15.37 0.84 4.30
CA ILE A 167 14.54 0.23 5.35
C ILE A 167 14.87 0.95 6.66
N THR A 168 13.94 1.76 7.17
CA THR A 168 14.03 2.38 8.49
C THR A 168 13.16 1.61 9.47
N ALA A 169 13.79 0.88 10.40
CA ALA A 169 13.10 0.29 11.55
C ALA A 169 12.99 1.33 12.68
N TYR A 170 11.83 1.40 13.32
CA TYR A 170 11.53 2.35 14.40
C TYR A 170 10.97 1.60 15.62
N ASN A 171 11.65 1.75 16.76
CA ASN A 171 11.18 1.19 18.03
C ASN A 171 10.16 2.14 18.67
N ARG A 172 8.88 1.73 18.73
CA ARG A 172 7.79 2.55 19.26
C ARG A 172 7.80 2.72 20.78
N ARG A 173 8.72 2.06 21.50
CA ARG A 173 8.94 2.18 22.95
C ARG A 173 10.10 3.13 23.29
N THR A 174 11.22 3.04 22.57
CA THR A 174 12.41 3.88 22.81
C THR A 174 12.51 5.11 21.90
N PHE A 175 11.69 5.16 20.84
CA PHE A 175 11.71 6.16 19.75
C PHE A 175 12.99 6.16 18.89
N GLU A 176 13.84 5.16 19.03
CA GLU A 176 15.06 5.02 18.25
C GLU A 176 14.81 4.47 16.83
N THR A 177 15.77 4.71 15.94
CA THR A 177 15.72 4.26 14.54
C THR A 177 17.00 3.54 14.12
N ALA A 178 16.86 2.50 13.30
CA ALA A 178 17.94 1.80 12.61
C ALA A 178 17.67 1.80 11.10
N ARG A 179 18.70 1.92 10.25
CA ARG A 179 18.56 2.11 8.80
C ARG A 179 19.43 1.14 8.00
N HIS A 180 18.83 0.30 7.18
CA HIS A 180 19.54 -0.65 6.31
C HIS A 180 19.16 -0.44 4.85
N ASN A 181 20.11 -0.62 3.94
CA ASN A 181 19.83 -0.66 2.51
C ASN A 181 19.65 -2.12 2.05
N LEU A 182 18.56 -2.36 1.32
CA LEU A 182 18.31 -3.59 0.56
C LEU A 182 18.54 -3.28 -0.93
N ILE A 183 19.54 -3.92 -1.53
CA ILE A 183 19.88 -3.75 -2.94
C ILE A 183 19.23 -4.89 -3.74
N ILE A 184 18.24 -4.55 -4.55
CA ILE A 184 17.46 -5.49 -5.36
C ILE A 184 17.97 -5.47 -6.80
N ASN A 185 18.62 -6.56 -7.21
CA ASN A 185 19.25 -6.71 -8.52
C ASN A 185 18.40 -7.63 -9.41
N ILE A 186 17.52 -7.05 -10.22
CA ILE A 186 16.49 -7.79 -10.96
C ILE A 186 17.08 -8.48 -12.19
N MET A 187 16.94 -9.81 -12.23
CA MET A 187 17.40 -10.69 -13.30
C MET A 187 16.35 -10.84 -14.41
N SER A 188 16.78 -11.10 -15.65
CA SER A 188 15.86 -11.51 -16.72
C SER A 188 15.26 -12.88 -16.43
N ALA A 189 14.05 -13.12 -16.95
CA ALA A 189 13.35 -14.39 -16.93
C ALA A 189 12.99 -14.88 -18.36
N GLU A 190 13.60 -14.29 -19.39
CA GLU A 190 13.30 -14.59 -20.81
C GLU A 190 13.59 -16.06 -21.19
N ASP A 191 14.58 -16.69 -20.54
CA ASP A 191 14.89 -18.12 -20.70
C ASP A 191 13.84 -19.06 -20.05
N PHE A 192 12.94 -18.51 -19.21
CA PHE A 192 11.98 -19.25 -18.38
C PHE A 192 10.55 -18.64 -18.46
N PRO A 193 9.95 -18.48 -19.65
CA PRO A 193 8.65 -17.85 -19.80
C PRO A 193 7.53 -18.69 -19.16
N LEU A 194 6.62 -18.01 -18.45
CA LEU A 194 5.41 -18.60 -17.84
C LEU A 194 4.16 -17.99 -18.50
N PRO A 195 3.82 -18.39 -19.74
CA PRO A 195 2.79 -17.74 -20.54
C PRO A 195 1.35 -18.09 -20.12
N TYR A 196 1.13 -19.24 -19.49
CA TYR A 196 -0.17 -19.63 -18.95
C TYR A 196 -0.25 -19.21 -17.50
N GLN A 197 -1.20 -18.34 -17.16
CA GLN A 197 -1.32 -17.75 -15.83
C GLN A 197 -2.74 -17.96 -15.29
N ALA A 198 -2.84 -18.58 -14.11
CA ALA A 198 -4.09 -18.80 -13.40
C ALA A 198 -4.10 -17.98 -12.12
N GLU A 199 -5.14 -17.16 -11.93
CA GLU A 199 -5.32 -16.35 -10.73
C GLU A 199 -6.43 -16.96 -9.86
N PHE A 200 -6.07 -17.39 -8.66
CA PHE A 200 -6.97 -18.03 -7.69
C PHE A 200 -7.36 -17.02 -6.61
N PHE A 201 -8.65 -16.95 -6.26
CA PHE A 201 -9.10 -16.21 -5.07
C PHE A 201 -9.29 -17.18 -3.89
N ILE A 202 -8.54 -16.97 -2.81
CA ILE A 202 -8.57 -17.80 -1.60
C ILE A 202 -9.29 -17.02 -0.50
N LYS A 203 -10.42 -17.54 0.01
CA LYS A 203 -11.28 -16.85 0.98
C LYS A 203 -10.78 -16.91 2.43
N ASN A 204 -10.03 -17.93 2.81
CA ASN A 204 -9.66 -18.22 4.20
C ASN A 204 -8.22 -17.80 4.58
N MET A 205 -7.57 -16.95 3.79
CA MET A 205 -6.20 -16.49 4.02
C MET A 205 -6.09 -14.96 3.94
N ASN A 206 -5.17 -14.38 4.72
CA ASN A 206 -4.70 -13.00 4.56
C ASN A 206 -3.37 -12.96 3.79
N VAL A 207 -2.96 -11.80 3.28
CA VAL A 207 -1.70 -11.66 2.52
C VAL A 207 -0.47 -12.01 3.37
N GLU A 208 -0.38 -11.54 4.62
CA GLU A 208 0.70 -11.89 5.57
C GLU A 208 0.82 -13.41 5.78
N GLU A 209 -0.32 -14.09 5.91
CA GLU A 209 -0.43 -15.54 6.15
C GLU A 209 -0.10 -16.36 4.89
N MET A 210 -0.47 -15.85 3.71
CA MET A 210 -0.21 -16.45 2.39
C MET A 210 1.25 -16.26 1.92
N LEU A 211 1.95 -15.24 2.43
CA LEU A 211 3.36 -14.97 2.11
C LEU A 211 4.35 -15.80 2.95
N ALA A 212 3.88 -16.52 3.97
CA ALA A 212 4.70 -17.48 4.70
C ALA A 212 5.21 -18.58 3.75
N SER A 213 6.51 -18.88 3.80
CA SER A 213 7.18 -19.79 2.85
C SER A 213 6.58 -21.20 2.83
N GLU A 214 6.17 -21.71 3.99
CA GLU A 214 5.49 -23.00 4.14
C GLU A 214 4.12 -22.99 3.46
N VAL A 215 3.27 -22.00 3.75
CA VAL A 215 1.91 -21.88 3.21
C VAL A 215 1.91 -21.65 1.70
N LEU A 216 2.83 -20.82 1.20
CA LEU A 216 3.01 -20.59 -0.23
C LEU A 216 3.55 -21.85 -0.93
N GLY A 217 4.45 -22.60 -0.28
CA GLY A 217 4.98 -23.88 -0.75
C GLY A 217 3.90 -24.94 -0.88
N ASP A 218 3.08 -25.12 0.16
CA ASP A 218 1.93 -26.05 0.18
C ASP A 218 0.93 -25.71 -0.92
N PHE A 219 0.59 -24.43 -1.10
CA PHE A 219 -0.33 -23.98 -2.16
C PHE A 219 0.23 -24.26 -3.56
N LEU A 220 1.49 -23.89 -3.83
CA LEU A 220 2.13 -24.18 -5.11
C LEU A 220 2.28 -25.68 -5.35
N GLY A 221 2.49 -26.48 -4.30
CA GLY A 221 2.43 -27.94 -4.35
C GLY A 221 1.04 -28.47 -4.75
N ALA A 222 -0.03 -27.96 -4.14
CA ALA A 222 -1.41 -28.31 -4.49
C ALA A 222 -1.75 -27.93 -5.94
N VAL A 223 -1.34 -26.74 -6.40
CA VAL A 223 -1.49 -26.31 -7.81
C VAL A 223 -0.68 -27.21 -8.75
N LYS A 224 0.59 -27.55 -8.42
CA LYS A 224 1.41 -28.47 -9.23
C LYS A 224 0.78 -29.86 -9.33
N ASN A 225 0.17 -30.35 -8.25
CA ASN A 225 -0.58 -31.60 -8.21
C ASN A 225 -1.92 -31.60 -8.98
N VAL A 226 -2.33 -30.46 -9.55
CA VAL A 226 -3.56 -30.30 -10.36
C VAL A 226 -3.26 -29.91 -11.80
N TRP A 227 -2.24 -29.08 -12.02
CA TRP A 227 -1.86 -28.57 -13.35
C TRP A 227 -0.81 -29.47 -14.02
N GLN A 228 0.08 -30.10 -13.25
CA GLN A 228 1.19 -30.97 -13.72
C GLN A 228 2.22 -30.31 -14.68
N PRO A 229 2.68 -29.06 -14.43
CA PRO A 229 3.78 -28.45 -15.19
C PRO A 229 5.16 -29.01 -14.85
N GLU A 230 6.14 -28.77 -15.72
CA GLU A 230 7.55 -28.86 -15.35
C GLU A 230 7.88 -27.70 -14.38
N ARG A 231 7.56 -26.45 -14.78
CA ARG A 231 7.87 -25.21 -14.05
C ARG A 231 6.60 -24.47 -13.63
N LEU A 232 6.53 -24.12 -12.35
CA LEU A 232 5.42 -23.37 -11.73
C LEU A 232 6.02 -22.33 -10.77
N ASN A 233 5.57 -21.08 -10.84
CA ASN A 233 5.93 -20.05 -9.85
C ASN A 233 4.73 -19.15 -9.54
N ALA A 234 4.69 -18.59 -8.33
CA ALA A 234 3.83 -17.44 -8.05
C ALA A 234 4.32 -16.22 -8.86
N ILE A 235 3.39 -15.56 -9.54
CA ILE A 235 3.62 -14.36 -10.36
C ILE A 235 3.36 -13.11 -9.53
N ASN A 236 2.23 -13.07 -8.81
CA ASN A 236 1.78 -11.92 -8.02
C ASN A 236 0.83 -12.35 -6.89
N ILE A 237 0.79 -11.59 -5.80
CA ILE A 237 -0.14 -11.73 -4.67
C ILE A 237 -0.75 -10.35 -4.38
N THR A 238 -2.06 -10.29 -4.11
CA THR A 238 -2.79 -9.02 -3.92
C THR A 238 -3.96 -9.24 -2.95
N SER A 239 -4.20 -8.30 -2.02
CA SER A 239 -5.32 -8.42 -1.07
C SER A 239 -6.66 -8.29 -1.81
N ALA A 240 -7.72 -8.88 -1.27
CA ALA A 240 -9.08 -8.57 -1.71
C ALA A 240 -9.39 -7.06 -1.59
N LEU A 241 -8.83 -6.40 -0.58
CA LEU A 241 -9.06 -4.99 -0.28
C LEU A 241 -8.53 -4.07 -1.39
N ASP A 242 -7.34 -4.38 -1.92
CA ASP A 242 -6.71 -3.66 -3.05
C ASP A 242 -7.60 -3.63 -4.31
N ARG A 243 -8.56 -4.57 -4.42
CA ARG A 243 -9.50 -4.71 -5.54
C ARG A 243 -10.91 -4.21 -5.22
N GLY A 244 -11.06 -3.36 -4.20
CA GLY A 244 -12.36 -2.85 -3.76
C GLY A 244 -13.16 -3.83 -2.90
N GLY A 245 -12.52 -4.86 -2.36
CA GLY A 245 -13.08 -5.70 -1.31
C GLY A 245 -13.40 -4.89 -0.06
N ARG A 246 -14.47 -5.26 0.66
CA ARG A 246 -14.79 -4.64 1.94
C ARG A 246 -13.87 -5.19 3.01
N VAL A 247 -13.36 -4.31 3.88
CA VAL A 247 -12.65 -4.72 5.10
C VAL A 247 -13.59 -5.61 5.92
N PRO A 248 -13.22 -6.86 6.26
CA PRO A 248 -14.05 -7.72 7.09
C PRO A 248 -14.20 -7.10 8.49
N LEU A 249 -15.37 -7.30 9.11
CA LEU A 249 -15.50 -6.99 10.54
C LEU A 249 -14.52 -7.86 11.34
N PRO A 250 -13.93 -7.36 12.45
CA PRO A 250 -13.00 -8.11 13.29
C PRO A 250 -13.75 -9.14 14.16
N ILE A 251 -14.35 -10.12 13.47
CA ILE A 251 -14.96 -11.32 14.03
C ILE A 251 -13.99 -12.46 13.72
N ASN A 252 -13.81 -13.38 14.67
CA ASN A 252 -12.89 -14.50 14.52
C ASN A 252 -13.18 -15.29 13.23
N ASP A 253 -12.11 -15.83 12.64
CA ASP A 253 -12.09 -16.63 11.41
C ASP A 253 -12.55 -15.92 10.12
N MET A 254 -13.03 -14.67 10.18
CA MET A 254 -13.17 -13.84 8.98
C MET A 254 -11.80 -13.30 8.54
N LYS A 255 -11.46 -13.57 7.28
CA LYS A 255 -10.20 -13.17 6.63
C LYS A 255 -10.52 -12.20 5.48
N GLU A 256 -9.54 -11.40 5.06
CA GLU A 256 -9.71 -10.48 3.93
C GLU A 256 -9.93 -11.24 2.62
N GLY A 257 -9.24 -12.37 2.47
CA GLY A 257 -9.11 -13.10 1.22
C GLY A 257 -7.97 -12.53 0.36
N VAL A 258 -7.38 -13.40 -0.46
CA VAL A 258 -6.17 -13.09 -1.24
C VAL A 258 -6.30 -13.61 -2.66
N TYR A 259 -5.87 -12.80 -3.63
CA TYR A 259 -5.69 -13.23 -5.01
C TYR A 259 -4.24 -13.68 -5.20
N VAL A 260 -4.05 -14.92 -5.64
CA VAL A 260 -2.74 -15.53 -5.92
C VAL A 260 -2.67 -15.87 -7.39
N MET A 261 -1.85 -15.15 -8.14
CA MET A 261 -1.59 -15.41 -9.55
C MET A 261 -0.39 -16.35 -9.68
N VAL A 262 -0.58 -17.48 -10.37
CA VAL A 262 0.42 -18.54 -10.56
C VAL A 262 0.64 -18.75 -12.05
N GLY A 263 1.90 -18.83 -12.48
CA GLY A 263 2.29 -19.03 -13.85
C GLY A 263 2.92 -20.40 -14.08
N ALA A 264 2.61 -20.99 -15.23
CA ALA A 264 3.15 -22.26 -15.69
C ALA A 264 3.69 -22.17 -17.13
N ASP A 265 4.54 -23.12 -17.47
CA ASP A 265 5.02 -23.38 -18.83
C ASP A 265 4.02 -24.19 -19.68
N VAL A 266 3.24 -25.10 -19.08
CA VAL A 266 2.24 -25.93 -19.79
C VAL A 266 0.83 -25.34 -19.80
N PRO A 267 0.00 -25.62 -20.82
CA PRO A 267 -1.42 -25.24 -20.86
C PRO A 267 -2.23 -25.73 -19.65
N PHE A 268 -3.34 -25.05 -19.35
CA PHE A 268 -4.24 -25.40 -18.25
C PHE A 268 -4.75 -26.86 -18.35
N SER A 269 -4.65 -27.60 -17.23
CA SER A 269 -5.16 -28.97 -17.15
C SER A 269 -6.68 -29.03 -17.29
N SER A 270 -7.21 -30.22 -17.62
CA SER A 270 -8.64 -30.44 -17.86
C SER A 270 -9.52 -29.93 -16.72
N CYS A 271 -9.13 -30.12 -15.46
CA CYS A 271 -9.89 -29.62 -14.32
C CYS A 271 -9.92 -28.09 -14.22
N LEU A 272 -8.80 -27.39 -14.43
CA LEU A 272 -8.80 -25.92 -14.37
C LEU A 272 -9.76 -25.35 -15.43
N ARG A 273 -9.86 -26.01 -16.58
CA ARG A 273 -10.79 -25.65 -17.66
C ARG A 273 -12.26 -26.01 -17.38
N GLU A 274 -12.58 -26.75 -16.31
CA GLU A 274 -13.98 -26.96 -15.87
C GLU A 274 -14.63 -25.64 -15.41
N VAL A 275 -13.85 -24.61 -15.07
CA VAL A 275 -14.35 -23.25 -14.80
C VAL A 275 -14.92 -22.61 -16.06
N GLU A 276 -14.30 -22.84 -17.23
CA GLU A 276 -14.73 -22.30 -18.52
C GLU A 276 -16.04 -22.97 -19.02
N ASN A 277 -16.52 -24.01 -18.34
CA ASN A 277 -17.76 -24.72 -18.70
C ASN A 277 -18.98 -23.81 -18.46
N PRO A 278 -19.86 -23.59 -19.47
CA PRO A 278 -21.05 -22.75 -19.32
C PRO A 278 -22.00 -23.24 -18.21
N GLN A 279 -22.01 -24.53 -17.85
CA GLN A 279 -22.79 -25.03 -16.72
C GLN A 279 -22.27 -24.50 -15.37
N ASN A 280 -20.94 -24.41 -15.20
CA ASN A 280 -20.34 -23.87 -13.98
C ASN A 280 -20.46 -22.35 -13.93
N GLN A 281 -20.29 -21.67 -15.07
CA GLN A 281 -20.55 -20.22 -15.19
C GLN A 281 -22.00 -19.87 -14.83
N LEU A 282 -22.98 -20.64 -15.32
CA LEU A 282 -24.39 -20.44 -14.96
C LEU A 282 -24.62 -20.62 -13.46
N ARG A 283 -24.04 -21.65 -12.84
CA ARG A 283 -24.18 -21.89 -11.39
C ARG A 283 -23.54 -20.77 -10.57
N CYS A 284 -22.37 -20.26 -10.98
CA CYS A 284 -21.77 -19.05 -10.40
C CYS A 284 -22.68 -17.81 -10.53
N SER A 285 -23.36 -17.61 -11.66
CA SER A 285 -24.35 -16.52 -11.84
C SER A 285 -25.61 -16.66 -10.98
N GLN A 286 -25.86 -17.86 -10.45
CA GLN A 286 -26.95 -18.21 -9.54
C GLN A 286 -26.48 -18.30 -8.07
N GLU A 287 -25.27 -17.81 -7.76
CA GLU A 287 -24.62 -17.88 -6.45
C GLU A 287 -24.44 -19.32 -5.90
N MET A 288 -24.47 -20.33 -6.76
CA MET A 288 -24.28 -21.74 -6.43
C MET A 288 -22.82 -22.19 -6.65
N GLU A 289 -22.25 -22.93 -5.70
CA GLU A 289 -20.88 -23.49 -5.84
C GLU A 289 -20.76 -24.40 -7.09
N PRO A 290 -19.83 -24.13 -8.03
CA PRO A 290 -19.65 -24.93 -9.25
C PRO A 290 -19.16 -26.36 -8.96
N VAL A 291 -19.37 -27.30 -9.90
CA VAL A 291 -18.79 -28.65 -9.79
C VAL A 291 -17.42 -28.63 -10.43
N ILE A 292 -16.37 -28.68 -9.61
CA ILE A 292 -14.96 -28.74 -10.03
C ILE A 292 -14.35 -30.02 -9.46
N THR A 293 -13.78 -30.90 -10.31
CA THR A 293 -13.33 -32.24 -9.91
C THR A 293 -12.13 -32.23 -8.97
N CYS A 294 -11.22 -31.26 -9.14
CA CYS A 294 -9.98 -31.11 -8.37
C CYS A 294 -10.09 -30.20 -7.14
N ASP A 295 -11.24 -29.57 -6.90
CA ASP A 295 -11.50 -28.73 -5.71
C ASP A 295 -11.14 -29.44 -4.39
N LYS A 296 -11.44 -30.75 -4.31
CA LYS A 296 -11.13 -31.62 -3.16
C LYS A 296 -9.63 -31.71 -2.83
N LYS A 297 -8.72 -31.34 -3.74
CA LYS A 297 -7.27 -31.26 -3.50
C LYS A 297 -6.83 -29.97 -2.80
N PHE A 298 -7.69 -28.95 -2.77
CA PHE A 298 -7.40 -27.65 -2.17
C PHE A 298 -8.15 -27.43 -0.85
N ARG A 299 -9.42 -27.87 -0.77
CA ARG A 299 -10.32 -27.64 0.39
C ARG A 299 -9.82 -28.11 1.75
N THR A 300 -8.74 -28.89 1.83
CA THR A 300 -8.08 -29.28 3.09
C THR A 300 -7.36 -28.13 3.79
N GLN A 301 -6.91 -27.11 3.04
CA GLN A 301 -6.17 -25.94 3.56
C GLN A 301 -6.65 -24.62 2.95
N PHE A 302 -7.14 -24.63 1.69
CA PHE A 302 -7.44 -23.44 0.89
C PHE A 302 -8.88 -23.45 0.38
N HIS A 303 -9.68 -22.49 0.83
CA HIS A 303 -11.07 -22.28 0.39
C HIS A 303 -11.08 -21.40 -0.86
N ILE A 304 -10.90 -22.03 -2.03
CA ILE A 304 -10.84 -21.34 -3.33
C ILE A 304 -12.25 -20.94 -3.81
N ASP A 305 -12.39 -19.71 -4.31
CA ASP A 305 -13.59 -19.24 -5.00
C ASP A 305 -13.49 -19.49 -6.50
N TRP A 306 -13.95 -20.67 -6.93
CA TRP A 306 -13.97 -21.08 -8.34
C TRP A 306 -14.83 -20.19 -9.25
N CYS A 307 -15.66 -19.29 -8.69
CA CYS A 307 -16.39 -18.28 -9.45
C CYS A 307 -15.60 -16.99 -9.70
N LYS A 308 -14.39 -16.87 -9.13
CA LYS A 308 -13.49 -15.71 -9.28
C LYS A 308 -12.10 -16.06 -9.78
N ILE A 309 -11.87 -17.32 -10.14
CA ILE A 309 -10.62 -17.76 -10.76
C ILE A 309 -10.56 -17.25 -12.22
N SER A 310 -9.39 -16.77 -12.64
CA SER A 310 -9.16 -16.28 -14.01
C SER A 310 -8.04 -17.05 -14.69
N LEU A 311 -8.24 -17.46 -15.95
CA LEU A 311 -7.25 -18.17 -16.76
C LEU A 311 -6.81 -17.26 -17.92
N VAL A 312 -5.52 -16.96 -17.99
CA VAL A 312 -4.94 -16.04 -18.98
C VAL A 312 -3.85 -16.76 -19.78
N ASP A 313 -4.07 -16.87 -21.09
CA ASP A 313 -3.11 -17.42 -22.05
C ASP A 313 -2.40 -16.28 -22.80
N LYS A 314 -1.18 -15.94 -22.36
CA LYS A 314 -0.37 -14.87 -22.97
C LYS A 314 0.15 -15.23 -24.36
N THR A 315 0.08 -16.49 -24.81
CA THR A 315 0.44 -16.85 -26.19
C THR A 315 -0.61 -16.39 -27.20
N LYS A 316 -1.88 -16.28 -26.76
CA LYS A 316 -3.01 -15.83 -27.59
C LYS A 316 -3.27 -14.33 -27.47
N GLN A 317 -2.87 -13.70 -26.37
CA GLN A 317 -2.90 -12.25 -26.20
C GLN A 317 -1.74 -11.58 -26.95
N VAL A 318 -1.82 -11.54 -28.28
CA VAL A 318 -1.10 -10.51 -29.05
C VAL A 318 -1.53 -9.16 -28.51
N SER A 319 -0.57 -8.36 -28.06
CA SER A 319 -0.81 -7.25 -27.15
C SER A 319 -1.45 -6.04 -27.82
N THR A 320 -2.78 -6.01 -27.92
CA THR A 320 -3.55 -4.75 -28.02
C THR A 320 -3.59 -4.02 -26.66
N TYR A 321 -2.49 -4.05 -25.93
CA TYR A 321 -2.21 -3.04 -24.93
C TYR A 321 -1.92 -1.75 -25.70
N GLN A 322 -2.96 -0.92 -25.89
CA GLN A 322 -2.68 0.50 -25.87
C GLN A 322 -2.08 0.78 -24.50
N GLU A 323 -0.77 1.00 -24.49
CA GLU A 323 -0.04 1.49 -23.34
C GLU A 323 -0.66 2.84 -22.98
N VAL A 324 -1.59 2.84 -22.02
CA VAL A 324 -2.08 4.06 -21.40
C VAL A 324 -0.93 4.54 -20.53
N ILE A 325 -0.01 5.30 -21.16
CA ILE A 325 1.14 5.93 -20.53
C ILE A 325 0.58 6.82 -19.41
N ARG A 326 0.51 6.26 -18.21
CA ARG A 326 0.12 6.95 -17.00
C ARG A 326 1.33 7.80 -16.63
N GLY A 327 1.36 9.01 -17.21
CA GLY A 327 2.44 9.98 -17.02
C GLY A 327 2.79 10.11 -15.55
N GLU A 328 4.08 10.34 -15.26
CA GLU A 328 4.78 9.97 -14.02
C GLU A 328 4.23 10.55 -12.71
N GLY A 329 3.18 11.36 -12.74
CA GLY A 329 2.55 12.02 -11.59
C GLY A 329 3.35 13.21 -11.06
N ILE A 330 4.64 13.25 -11.35
CA ILE A 330 5.56 14.34 -11.07
C ILE A 330 5.44 15.40 -12.17
N LEU A 331 5.19 16.67 -11.78
CA LEU A 331 5.41 17.78 -12.70
C LEU A 331 6.94 17.96 -12.84
N PRO A 332 7.49 18.07 -14.06
CA PRO A 332 8.90 18.42 -14.21
C PRO A 332 9.16 19.81 -13.62
N ASP A 333 10.32 20.01 -12.99
CA ASP A 333 10.68 21.30 -12.39
C ASP A 333 10.66 22.41 -13.45
N GLY A 334 9.73 23.37 -13.29
CA GLY A 334 9.47 24.45 -14.26
C GLY A 334 8.34 24.17 -15.27
N GLY A 335 7.62 23.06 -15.15
CA GLY A 335 6.43 22.77 -15.95
C GLY A 335 5.24 23.66 -15.58
N GLU A 336 4.89 24.60 -16.45
CA GLU A 336 3.68 25.43 -16.31
C GLU A 336 2.42 24.55 -16.31
N TYR A 337 1.67 24.57 -15.21
CA TYR A 337 0.43 23.80 -15.08
C TYR A 337 -0.62 24.31 -16.06
N LYS A 338 -0.88 23.51 -17.10
CA LYS A 338 -1.94 23.73 -18.09
C LYS A 338 -3.14 22.86 -17.71
N PRO A 339 -4.13 23.40 -16.96
CA PRO A 339 -5.36 22.67 -16.73
C PRO A 339 -6.06 22.36 -18.06
N PRO A 340 -6.96 21.35 -18.10
CA PRO A 340 -7.97 21.27 -19.16
C PRO A 340 -8.67 22.63 -19.27
N SER A 341 -8.84 23.14 -20.48
CA SER A 341 -9.39 24.49 -20.69
C SER A 341 -10.80 24.62 -20.11
N ASP A 342 -11.11 25.79 -19.53
CA ASP A 342 -12.39 26.11 -18.87
C ASP A 342 -13.63 25.97 -19.79
N SER A 343 -13.41 25.66 -21.07
CA SER A 343 -14.40 25.17 -22.03
C SER A 343 -14.99 23.78 -21.69
N LEU A 344 -14.56 23.12 -20.61
CA LEU A 344 -15.23 21.93 -20.09
C LEU A 344 -16.65 22.30 -19.63
N LYS A 345 -17.62 22.10 -20.52
CA LYS A 345 -19.03 22.42 -20.33
C LYS A 345 -19.51 21.91 -18.96
N SER A 346 -19.92 22.84 -18.10
CA SER A 346 -20.47 22.55 -16.78
C SER A 346 -21.58 21.50 -16.87
N ARG A 347 -21.62 20.58 -15.92
CA ARG A 347 -22.80 19.74 -15.74
C ARG A 347 -23.90 20.65 -15.17
N ASP A 348 -24.91 20.93 -15.98
CA ASP A 348 -25.96 21.90 -15.61
C ASP A 348 -26.95 21.30 -14.60
N TYR A 349 -26.51 21.17 -13.34
CA TYR A 349 -27.28 20.63 -12.20
C TYR A 349 -28.60 21.37 -11.89
N TYR A 350 -28.90 22.47 -12.59
CA TYR A 350 -30.14 23.24 -12.44
C TYR A 350 -31.38 22.37 -12.66
N THR A 351 -31.35 21.47 -13.64
CA THR A 351 -32.47 20.53 -13.90
C THR A 351 -32.62 19.51 -12.79
N ASP A 352 -31.51 18.93 -12.31
CA ASP A 352 -31.52 17.96 -11.20
C ASP A 352 -32.03 18.59 -9.90
N PHE A 353 -31.63 19.84 -9.63
CA PHE A 353 -32.09 20.62 -8.49
C PHE A 353 -33.60 20.92 -8.58
N LEU A 354 -34.09 21.36 -9.75
CA LEU A 354 -35.52 21.59 -9.96
C LEU A 354 -36.36 20.32 -9.77
N ILE A 355 -35.91 19.16 -10.28
CA ILE A 355 -36.60 17.89 -10.09
C ILE A 355 -36.61 17.49 -8.61
N THR A 356 -35.47 17.62 -7.93
CA THR A 356 -35.30 17.30 -6.50
C THR A 356 -36.17 18.16 -5.59
N LEU A 357 -36.44 19.42 -5.95
CA LEU A 357 -37.34 20.29 -5.20
C LEU A 357 -38.82 20.06 -5.58
N ALA A 358 -39.14 20.02 -6.88
CA ALA A 358 -40.51 20.05 -7.37
C ALA A 358 -41.28 18.77 -7.06
N VAL A 359 -40.64 17.59 -7.12
CA VAL A 359 -41.32 16.30 -6.88
C VAL A 359 -41.79 16.18 -5.42
N PRO A 360 -40.95 16.41 -4.38
CA PRO A 360 -41.42 16.46 -2.99
C PRO A 360 -42.48 17.53 -2.73
N SER A 361 -42.36 18.73 -3.30
CA SER A 361 -43.36 19.78 -3.14
C SER A 361 -44.71 19.42 -3.76
N ALA A 362 -44.73 18.78 -4.93
CA ALA A 362 -45.96 18.31 -5.57
C ALA A 362 -46.65 17.21 -4.74
N VAL A 363 -45.88 16.23 -4.23
CA VAL A 363 -46.41 15.19 -3.33
C VAL A 363 -46.97 15.80 -2.04
N ALA A 364 -46.26 16.75 -1.43
CA ALA A 364 -46.73 17.46 -0.24
C ALA A 364 -48.05 18.20 -0.48
N LEU A 365 -48.19 18.92 -1.60
CA LEU A 365 -49.43 19.61 -1.97
C LEU A 365 -50.61 18.63 -2.16
N VAL A 366 -50.39 17.49 -2.80
CA VAL A 366 -51.42 16.44 -2.94
C VAL A 366 -51.84 15.90 -1.56
N LEU A 367 -50.89 15.65 -0.65
CA LEU A 367 -51.19 15.22 0.71
C LEU A 367 -51.96 16.29 1.51
N PHE A 368 -51.61 17.57 1.38
CA PHE A 368 -52.37 18.67 2.00
C PHE A 368 -53.80 18.78 1.45
N LEU A 369 -54.01 18.60 0.15
CA LEU A 369 -55.35 18.60 -0.45
C LEU A 369 -56.20 17.41 0.02
N ILE A 370 -55.61 16.21 0.16
CA ILE A 370 -56.27 15.03 0.72
C ILE A 370 -56.65 15.26 2.19
N LEU A 371 -55.73 15.80 3.00
CA LEU A 371 -56.00 16.13 4.41
C LEU A 371 -57.10 17.20 4.55
N ALA A 372 -57.07 18.24 3.72
CA ALA A 372 -58.12 19.27 3.70
C ALA A 372 -59.48 18.66 3.31
N TYR A 373 -59.54 17.80 2.29
CA TYR A 373 -60.77 17.11 1.90
C TYR A 373 -61.32 16.22 3.03
N ILE A 374 -60.46 15.46 3.73
CA ILE A 374 -60.88 14.64 4.86
C ILE A 374 -61.41 15.52 6.01
N MET A 375 -60.67 16.56 6.39
CA MET A 375 -61.00 17.42 7.54
C MET A 375 -62.21 18.34 7.31
N CYS A 376 -62.43 18.80 6.08
CA CYS A 376 -63.51 19.73 5.74
C CYS A 376 -64.73 19.03 5.12
N CYS A 377 -64.54 18.06 4.22
CA CYS A 377 -65.63 17.43 3.45
C CYS A 377 -66.08 16.08 4.01
N ARG A 378 -65.25 15.36 4.78
CA ARG A 378 -65.62 14.10 5.48
C ARG A 378 -65.57 14.21 7.00
N ARG A 379 -66.02 15.36 7.53
CA ARG A 379 -66.14 15.60 8.99
C ARG A 379 -67.35 14.89 9.61
N GLU A 380 -67.36 13.57 9.53
CA GLU A 380 -68.39 12.72 10.11
C GLU A 380 -68.52 12.97 11.63
N GLY A 381 -69.75 13.13 12.13
CA GLY A 381 -69.99 13.46 13.54
C GLY A 381 -70.19 14.95 13.88
N VAL A 382 -70.53 15.79 12.91
CA VAL A 382 -71.13 17.12 13.18
C VAL A 382 -72.62 16.96 13.53
N GLU A 383 -73.42 16.36 12.65
CA GLU A 383 -74.87 16.18 12.86
C GLU A 383 -75.20 15.40 14.14
N LYS A 384 -74.45 14.32 14.45
CA LYS A 384 -74.63 13.55 15.69
C LYS A 384 -74.44 14.40 16.95
N ARG A 385 -73.61 15.45 16.93
CA ARG A 385 -73.46 16.38 18.07
C ARG A 385 -74.53 17.45 18.08
N ASN A 386 -74.93 17.97 16.92
CA ASN A 386 -76.02 18.94 16.83
C ASN A 386 -77.35 18.33 17.29
N MET A 387 -77.62 17.06 17.01
CA MET A 387 -78.80 16.33 17.53
C MET A 387 -78.72 15.98 19.03
N GLN A 388 -77.56 16.09 19.67
CA GLN A 388 -77.37 15.78 21.10
C GLN A 388 -77.17 17.03 21.98
N THR A 389 -77.24 18.24 21.41
CA THR A 389 -77.01 19.50 22.14
C THR A 389 -78.30 20.32 22.23
N PRO A 390 -78.92 20.49 23.41
CA PRO A 390 -80.12 21.32 23.56
C PRO A 390 -79.80 22.82 23.34
N GLU A 391 -80.76 23.57 22.77
CA GLU A 391 -80.53 24.91 22.21
C GLU A 391 -79.96 25.94 23.19
N GLU A 392 -80.21 25.81 24.50
CA GLU A 392 -79.76 26.77 25.52
C GLU A 392 -78.24 26.90 25.62
N GLN A 393 -77.48 25.89 25.18
CA GLN A 393 -76.01 25.94 25.10
C GLN A 393 -75.49 26.82 23.94
N MET A 394 -76.30 27.12 22.92
CA MET A 394 -75.85 27.95 21.78
C MET A 394 -75.90 29.46 22.02
N LYS A 395 -76.48 29.93 23.13
CA LYS A 395 -76.78 31.36 23.38
C LYS A 395 -75.92 32.05 24.45
N ARG A 396 -74.78 31.47 24.85
CA ARG A 396 -73.88 32.07 25.87
C ARG A 396 -72.51 32.41 25.26
N PRO A 397 -72.20 33.69 24.94
CA PRO A 397 -70.94 34.08 24.30
C PRO A 397 -69.75 33.96 25.27
N PHE A 398 -68.61 33.49 24.76
CA PHE A 398 -67.49 32.97 25.55
C PHE A 398 -66.50 34.06 26.04
N ILE A 399 -67.00 35.08 26.72
CA ILE A 399 -66.16 36.11 27.36
C ILE A 399 -65.67 35.59 28.73
N HIS A 400 -64.56 34.83 28.77
CA HIS A 400 -63.62 34.73 29.92
C HIS A 400 -62.44 33.74 29.72
N VAL A 401 -61.71 33.80 28.58
CA VAL A 401 -60.40 33.12 28.43
C VAL A 401 -59.38 34.05 27.77
N PHE A 402 -59.06 35.15 28.45
CA PHE A 402 -58.00 36.09 28.05
C PHE A 402 -57.33 36.75 29.27
N LEU A 403 -56.98 35.94 30.26
CA LEU A 403 -56.18 36.30 31.44
C LEU A 403 -55.54 35.01 32.00
N ASN A 404 -54.24 35.06 32.30
CA ASN A 404 -53.32 33.97 32.72
C ASN A 404 -52.48 33.30 31.63
N LEU A 405 -51.60 34.09 30.99
CA LEU A 405 -50.31 33.64 30.46
C LEU A 405 -49.39 34.87 30.26
N GLN A 406 -48.71 35.25 31.35
CA GLN A 406 -47.62 36.24 31.41
C GLN A 406 -46.66 35.81 32.52
#